data_AF-X1H118-F1
#
_entry.id   AF-X1H118-F1
#
_cell.length_a   1.000
_cell.length_b   1.000
_cell.length_c   1.000
_cell.angle_alpha   90.00
_cell.angle_beta   90.00
_cell.angle_gamma   90.00
#
_symmetry.space_group_name_H-M   'P 1'
#
loop_
_entity.id
_entity.type
_entity.pdbx_description
1 polymer ?
#
loop_
_entity_poly.entity_id
_entity_poly.type
_entity_poly.pdbx_seq_one_letter_code
_entity_poly.pdbx_strand_id
1 'polypeptide(L)' 'MKKLLGPTWTEVNLDAIAQNVRNIKKLIGEKKELMAVVKGNGYGHDILEVSSLVLKNGASRLAVARLE' A
#
# COMPACT_ATOMS: atom_id res chain seq x y z
N MET A 1 15.12 -14.20 -1.42
CA MET A 1 15.47 -12.80 -1.77
C MET A 1 15.40 -12.63 -3.28
N LYS A 2 14.77 -11.56 -3.78
CA LYS A 2 14.89 -11.18 -5.21
C LYS A 2 16.39 -10.99 -5.52
N LYS A 3 16.81 -11.38 -6.72
CA LYS A 3 18.19 -11.18 -7.18
C LYS A 3 18.44 -9.67 -7.29
N LEU A 4 19.37 -9.15 -6.48
CA LEU A 4 19.78 -7.76 -6.55
C LEU A 4 20.72 -7.56 -7.75
N LEU A 5 20.55 -6.45 -8.47
CA LEU A 5 21.42 -6.07 -9.60
C LEU A 5 22.64 -5.26 -9.16
N GLY A 6 22.65 -4.77 -7.91
CA GLY A 6 23.71 -3.95 -7.33
C GLY A 6 23.59 -3.84 -5.81
N PRO A 7 24.46 -3.06 -5.15
CA PRO A 7 24.55 -3.01 -3.68
C PRO A 7 23.50 -2.09 -3.03
N THR A 8 22.68 -1.38 -3.79
CA THR A 8 21.71 -0.41 -3.28
C THR A 8 20.29 -0.95 -3.42
N TRP A 9 19.52 -0.92 -2.33
CA TRP A 9 18.13 -1.32 -2.31
C TRP A 9 17.31 -0.41 -1.38
N THR A 10 15.99 -0.50 -1.50
CA THR A 10 15.03 0.05 -0.54
C THR A 10 14.26 -1.11 0.07
N GLU A 11 14.09 -1.08 1.39
CA GLU A 11 13.25 -2.03 2.10
C GLU A 11 11.97 -1.32 2.54
N VAL A 12 10.83 -1.96 2.28
CA VAL A 12 9.51 -1.47 2.69
C VAL A 12 8.94 -2.44 3.70
N ASN A 13 8.64 -1.96 4.90
CA ASN A 13 8.02 -2.77 5.93
C ASN A 13 6.52 -2.91 5.68
N LEU A 14 6.10 -4.08 5.20
CA LEU A 14 4.69 -4.37 4.91
C LEU A 14 3.83 -4.48 6.17
N ASP A 15 4.36 -4.97 7.28
CA ASP A 15 3.61 -5.04 8.54
C ASP A 15 3.26 -3.64 9.05
N ALA A 16 4.16 -2.67 8.88
CA ALA A 16 3.92 -1.28 9.21
C ALA A 16 2.78 -0.69 8.35
N ILE A 17 2.79 -0.93 7.03
CA ILE A 17 1.72 -0.48 6.15
C ILE A 17 0.39 -1.15 6.53
N ALA A 18 0.39 -2.45 6.77
CA ALA A 18 -0.81 -3.19 7.17
C ALA A 18 -1.40 -2.64 8.48
N GLN A 19 -0.55 -2.37 9.48
CA GLN A 19 -0.97 -1.76 10.74
C GLN A 19 -1.53 -0.34 10.54
N ASN A 20 -0.91 0.47 9.68
CA ASN A 20 -1.39 1.81 9.35
C ASN A 20 -2.79 1.77 8.71
N VAL A 21 -3.02 0.86 7.76
CA VAL A 21 -4.34 0.70 7.13
C VAL A 21 -5.39 0.28 8.16
N ARG A 22 -5.10 -0.72 9.00
CA ARG A 22 -6.02 -1.17 10.06
C ARG A 22 -6.32 -0.06 11.06
N ASN A 23 -5.33 0.73 11.45
CA ASN A 23 -5.49 1.86 12.35
C ASN A 23 -6.38 2.95 11.74
N ILE A 24 -6.14 3.32 10.48
CA ILE A 24 -6.97 4.31 9.77
C ILE A 24 -8.41 3.77 9.62
N LYS A 25 -8.58 2.51 9.22
CA LYS A 25 -9.89 1.89 9.06
C LYS A 25 -10.68 1.88 10.38
N LYS A 26 -10.02 1.52 11.49
CA LYS A 26 -10.59 1.59 12.85
C LYS A 26 -10.98 3.02 13.23
N LEU A 27 -10.14 4.01 12.90
CA LEU A 27 -10.38 5.42 13.22
C LEU A 27 -11.59 5.99 12.47
N ILE A 28 -11.73 5.69 11.17
CA ILE A 28 -12.86 6.18 10.37
C ILE A 28 -14.15 5.36 10.59
N GLY A 29 -14.02 4.14 11.12
CA GLY A 29 -15.10 3.22 11.42
C GLY A 29 -15.53 2.35 10.23
N GLU A 30 -16.11 1.20 10.52
CA GLU A 30 -16.35 0.13 9.53
C GLU A 30 -17.26 0.54 8.37
N LYS A 31 -18.23 1.44 8.61
CA LYS A 31 -19.20 1.90 7.60
C LYS A 31 -18.60 2.81 6.53
N LYS A 32 -17.43 3.43 6.77
CA LYS A 32 -16.79 4.33 5.80
C LYS A 32 -15.82 3.56 4.92
N GLU A 33 -15.89 3.77 3.61
CA GLU A 33 -14.90 3.20 2.69
C GLU A 33 -13.53 3.88 2.88
N LEU A 34 -12.45 3.10 2.72
CA LEU A 34 -11.09 3.60 2.69
C LEU A 34 -10.52 3.41 1.29
N MET A 35 -10.17 4.52 0.64
CA MET A 35 -9.49 4.52 -0.65
C MET A 35 -7.99 4.75 -0.43
N ALA A 36 -7.18 3.73 -0.72
CA ALA A 36 -5.74 3.85 -0.65
C ALA A 36 -5.18 4.50 -1.93
N VAL A 37 -4.45 5.59 -1.78
CA VAL A 37 -3.80 6.26 -2.92
C VAL A 37 -2.46 5.62 -3.17
N VAL A 38 -2.28 5.00 -4.33
CA VAL A 38 -1.08 4.24 -4.70
C VAL A 38 -0.40 4.78 -5.97
N LYS A 39 -0.72 6.03 -6.35
CA LYS A 39 -0.05 6.74 -7.45
C LYS A 39 1.47 6.80 -7.27
N GLY A 40 2.21 6.99 -8.37
CA GLY A 40 3.68 7.10 -8.33
C GLY A 40 4.38 5.82 -7.87
N ASN A 41 3.94 4.66 -8.39
CA ASN A 41 4.43 3.34 -8.00
C ASN A 41 4.29 3.05 -6.48
N GLY A 42 3.11 3.30 -5.91
CA GLY A 42 2.91 3.20 -4.45
C GLY A 42 3.75 4.22 -3.69
N TYR A 43 3.89 5.45 -4.20
CA TYR A 43 4.81 6.46 -3.67
C TYR A 43 6.26 5.95 -3.58
N GLY A 44 6.68 5.11 -4.55
CA GLY A 44 8.00 4.46 -4.57
C GLY A 44 8.11 3.15 -3.78
N HIS A 45 7.02 2.68 -3.16
CA HIS A 45 7.03 1.50 -2.27
C HIS A 45 6.61 0.18 -2.95
N ASP A 46 6.59 0.12 -4.28
CA ASP A 46 6.04 -0.98 -5.11
C ASP A 46 4.50 -0.98 -5.13
N ILE A 47 3.92 -0.55 -6.25
CA ILE A 47 2.48 -0.45 -6.42
C ILE A 47 1.77 -1.80 -6.29
N LEU A 48 2.36 -2.89 -6.77
CA LEU A 48 1.68 -4.18 -6.83
C LEU A 48 1.57 -4.79 -5.43
N GLU A 49 2.70 -4.79 -4.71
CA GLU A 49 2.78 -5.35 -3.37
C GLU A 49 1.95 -4.53 -2.38
N VAL A 50 2.08 -3.20 -2.42
CA VAL A 50 1.30 -2.29 -1.55
C VAL A 50 -0.20 -2.37 -1.87
N SER A 51 -0.61 -2.38 -3.14
CA SER A 51 -2.04 -2.44 -3.50
C SER A 51 -2.72 -3.71 -2.99
N SER A 52 -2.06 -4.87 -3.14
CA SER A 52 -2.60 -6.13 -2.61
C SER A 52 -2.71 -6.08 -1.08
N LEU A 53 -1.67 -5.56 -0.42
CA LEU A 53 -1.61 -5.48 1.03
C LEU A 53 -2.69 -4.57 1.63
N VAL A 54 -2.86 -3.35 1.10
CA VAL A 54 -3.83 -2.40 1.66
C VAL A 54 -5.27 -2.89 1.49
N LEU A 55 -5.59 -3.53 0.35
CA LEU A 55 -6.90 -4.12 0.11
C LEU A 55 -7.22 -5.26 1.09
N LYS A 56 -6.23 -6.09 1.42
CA LYS A 56 -6.37 -7.17 2.42
C LYS A 56 -6.54 -6.65 3.86
N ASN A 57 -6.15 -5.40 4.14
CA ASN A 57 -6.07 -4.87 5.51
C ASN A 57 -7.10 -3.77 5.83
N GLY A 58 -8.03 -3.46 4.93
CA GLY A 58 -9.18 -2.61 5.22
C GLY A 58 -9.48 -1.53 4.19
N ALA A 59 -8.62 -1.30 3.20
CA ALA A 59 -8.98 -0.50 2.04
C ALA A 59 -9.95 -1.26 1.14
N SER A 60 -10.94 -0.56 0.57
CA SER A 60 -11.89 -1.14 -0.39
C SER A 60 -11.70 -0.62 -1.81
N ARG A 61 -10.91 0.45 -1.98
CA ARG A 61 -10.65 1.09 -3.28
C ARG A 61 -9.19 1.52 -3.40
N LEU A 62 -8.75 1.69 -4.64
CA LEU A 62 -7.45 2.25 -4.98
C LEU A 62 -7.63 3.55 -5.78
N ALA A 63 -6.69 4.48 -5.63
CA ALA A 63 -6.56 5.66 -6.48
C ALA A 63 -5.17 5.74 -7.10
N VAL A 64 -5.14 5.97 -8.42
CA VAL A 64 -3.94 6.12 -9.24
C VAL A 64 -3.96 7.46 -9.97
N ALA A 65 -2.80 7.89 -10.47
CA ALA A 65 -2.70 9.17 -11.21
C ALA A 65 -3.02 9.02 -12.71
N ARG A 66 -2.88 7.82 -13.26
CA ARG A 66 -2.96 7.55 -14.70
C ARG A 66 -3.54 6.16 -14.96
N LEU A 67 -3.90 5.89 -16.21
CA LEU A 67 -4.52 4.63 -16.66
C LEU A 67 -3.50 3.55 -17.06
N GLU A 68 -2.28 3.95 -17.44
CA GLU A 68 -1.23 3.02 -17.90
C GLU A 68 -0.85 1.96 -16.86
#